data_AF-A0AB35MKL5-F1
#
_entry.id   AF-A0AB35MKL5-F1
#
_cell.length_a   1.000
_cell.length_b   1.000
_cell.length_c   1.000
_cell.angle_alpha   90.00
_cell.angle_beta   90.00
_cell.angle_gamma   90.00
#
_symmetry.space_group_name_H-M   'P 1'
#
loop_
_entity.id
_entity.type
_entity.pdbx_description
1 polymer ?
#
loop_
_entity_poly.entity_id
_entity_poly.type
_entity_poly.pdbx_seq_one_letter_code
_entity_poly.pdbx_strand_id
1 'polypeptide(L)'
;MNGIDVRIDEWVEAGLVSPGTAAELHRYEHDHLAPPGPAPTQRAASPVPVDVPAASEQARPLALVGEIVGYLGAVLIIVAVSFLLGRTWGDIPTVGRIGIVAPLTALVAVAGALAARSAAGPAQRLASVLLLATVGLTGWLTWVIADQAIGLEERPGLIAITGAMTVVAGGIYAWRRRALAQLAALGTLAALLAVVLAPSDGRSSVPLALAWTALGLAWVGLAMVGRLAPAGVALIGGGLLATQGLQNAAFDDGTGTWMLALQVALAVGMVAVAALRRPLVLLIIPGAIGVMQGIPMLISRLWGDTLAVWGGVLVTGVALVAVAIRMVRGRGRPLVGHA
;
A
#
# COMPACT_ATOMS: atom_id res chain seq x y z
N MET A 1 -10.61 38.82 27.17
CA MET A 1 -11.44 38.13 26.17
C MET A 1 -10.47 37.50 25.19
N ASN A 2 -10.43 36.17 25.15
CA ASN A 2 -9.55 35.45 24.23
C ASN A 2 -10.06 35.64 22.80
N GLY A 3 -9.16 35.74 21.82
CA GLY A 3 -9.55 35.94 20.42
C GLY A 3 -10.37 34.78 19.83
N ILE A 4 -10.49 33.65 20.54
CA ILE A 4 -11.33 32.53 20.16
C ILE A 4 -12.82 32.79 20.46
N ASP A 5 -13.16 33.41 21.59
CA ASP A 5 -14.56 33.72 21.94
C ASP A 5 -15.22 34.58 20.85
N VAL A 6 -14.52 35.63 20.41
CA VAL A 6 -14.98 36.54 19.34
C VAL A 6 -15.22 35.79 18.03
N ARG A 7 -14.34 34.83 17.70
CA ARG A 7 -14.48 34.03 16.48
C ARG A 7 -15.62 33.03 16.54
N ILE A 8 -15.94 32.48 17.71
CA ILE A 8 -17.05 31.55 17.87
C ILE A 8 -18.37 32.29 17.58
N ASP A 9 -18.51 33.52 18.08
CA ASP A 9 -19.69 34.35 17.81
C ASP A 9 -19.81 34.71 16.32
N GLU A 10 -18.71 35.11 15.67
CA GLU A 10 -18.67 35.36 14.23
C GLU A 10 -19.09 34.12 13.40
N TRP A 11 -18.72 32.91 13.84
CA TRP A 11 -19.10 31.67 13.17
C TRP A 11 -20.58 31.31 13.34
N VAL A 12 -21.19 31.71 14.46
CA VAL A 12 -22.64 31.57 14.67
C VAL A 12 -23.39 32.57 13.80
N GLU A 13 -22.94 33.82 13.73
CA GLU A 13 -23.52 34.84 12.84
C GLU A 13 -23.41 34.45 11.37
N ALA A 14 -22.29 33.86 10.96
CA ALA A 14 -22.09 33.36 9.60
C ALA A 14 -22.85 32.06 9.29
N GLY A 15 -23.55 31.46 10.27
CA GLY A 15 -24.28 30.19 10.11
C GLY A 15 -23.38 28.97 9.88
N LEU A 16 -22.09 29.09 10.16
CA LEU A 16 -21.11 27.99 10.04
C LEU A 16 -21.23 27.00 11.21
N VAL A 17 -21.64 27.51 12.38
CA VAL A 17 -21.76 26.73 13.62
C VAL A 17 -23.15 26.97 14.20
N SER A 18 -23.79 25.90 14.67
CA SER A 18 -25.09 26.03 15.34
C SER A 18 -24.93 26.68 16.72
N PRO A 19 -25.92 27.44 17.22
CA PRO A 19 -25.87 28.02 18.55
C PRO A 19 -25.61 27.00 19.68
N GLY A 20 -26.11 25.77 19.51
CA GLY A 20 -25.87 24.67 20.47
C GLY A 20 -24.40 24.22 20.48
N THR A 21 -23.76 24.14 19.31
CA THR A 21 -22.34 23.78 19.19
C THR A 21 -21.43 24.87 19.74
N ALA A 22 -21.77 26.13 19.55
CA ALA A 22 -21.05 27.25 20.16
C ALA A 22 -21.10 27.21 21.68
N ALA A 23 -22.27 26.93 22.27
CA ALA A 23 -22.43 26.78 23.71
C ALA A 23 -21.60 25.61 24.29
N GLU A 24 -21.47 24.51 23.54
CA GLU A 24 -20.58 23.40 23.92
C GLU A 24 -19.10 23.79 23.84
N LEU A 25 -18.69 24.55 22.82
CA LEU A 25 -17.31 25.03 22.67
C LEU A 25 -16.91 25.97 23.81
N HIS A 26 -17.76 26.95 24.16
CA HIS A 26 -17.48 27.83 25.29
C HIS A 26 -17.38 27.07 26.61
N ARG A 27 -18.21 26.05 26.82
CA ARG A 27 -18.14 25.20 28.01
C ARG A 27 -16.84 24.40 28.04
N TYR A 28 -16.44 23.83 26.91
CA TYR A 28 -15.17 23.11 26.78
C TYR A 28 -13.96 24.02 27.06
N GLU A 29 -13.94 25.24 26.51
CA GLU A 29 -12.89 26.21 26.76
C GLU A 29 -12.84 26.62 28.23
N HIS A 30 -13.99 26.89 28.85
CA HIS A 30 -14.06 27.24 30.26
C HIS A 30 -13.54 26.11 31.16
N ASP A 31 -13.78 24.85 30.80
CA ASP A 31 -13.33 23.67 31.56
C ASP A 31 -11.85 23.33 31.33
N HIS A 32 -11.29 23.65 30.15
CA HIS A 32 -9.91 23.27 29.76
C HIS A 32 -8.88 24.40 29.81
N LEU A 33 -9.32 25.66 29.77
CA LEU A 33 -8.45 26.84 29.89
C LEU A 33 -8.46 27.44 31.30
N ALA A 34 -9.25 26.89 32.23
CA ALA A 34 -9.08 27.18 33.65
C ALA A 34 -7.62 26.90 34.04
N PRO A 35 -6.85 27.90 34.52
CA PRO A 35 -5.46 27.69 34.89
C PRO A 35 -5.38 26.54 35.89
N PRO A 36 -4.44 25.58 35.74
CA PRO A 36 -4.24 24.56 36.76
C PRO A 36 -4.03 25.26 38.10
N GLY A 37 -4.88 24.93 39.08
CA GLY A 37 -4.84 25.50 40.42
C GLY A 37 -3.42 25.38 41.02
N PRO A 38 -3.04 26.29 41.94
CA PRO A 38 -1.68 26.42 42.40
C PRO A 38 -1.17 25.12 43.03
N ALA A 39 -0.30 24.42 42.31
CA ALA A 39 0.56 23.39 42.89
C ALA A 39 1.67 24.07 43.72
N PRO A 40 2.00 23.55 44.91
CA PRO A 40 3.00 24.16 45.78
C PRO A 40 4.40 24.10 45.17
N THR A 41 4.96 25.28 44.91
CA THR A 41 6.39 25.65 44.95
C THR A 41 7.42 24.59 44.53
N GLN A 42 7.93 24.69 43.30
CA GLN A 42 9.35 24.42 43.06
C GLN A 42 9.96 25.34 41.99
N ARG A 43 10.98 26.10 42.44
CA ARG A 43 11.90 26.96 41.70
C ARG A 43 12.69 26.17 40.65
N ALA A 44 12.72 26.66 39.41
CA ALA A 44 13.93 27.04 38.68
C ALA A 44 13.52 27.68 37.34
N ALA A 45 14.04 28.88 37.09
CA ALA A 45 13.75 29.66 35.90
C ALA A 45 14.25 28.95 34.63
N SER A 46 13.32 28.60 33.73
CA SER A 46 13.62 28.30 32.34
C SER A 46 13.40 29.57 31.50
N PRO A 47 14.29 29.91 30.55
CA PRO A 47 14.12 31.09 29.71
C PRO A 47 12.88 30.93 28.83
N VAL A 48 12.03 31.95 28.83
CA VAL A 48 10.87 32.07 27.93
C VAL A 48 11.36 32.02 26.48
N PRO A 49 10.89 31.09 25.63
CA PRO A 49 11.17 31.13 24.21
C PRO A 49 10.50 32.36 23.62
N VAL A 50 11.30 33.25 23.04
CA VAL A 50 10.82 34.38 22.24
C VAL A 50 10.06 33.82 21.04
N ASP A 51 8.79 34.19 20.90
CA ASP A 51 7.97 33.92 19.72
C ASP A 51 8.66 34.51 18.47
N VAL A 52 9.24 33.63 17.66
CA VAL A 52 9.80 33.99 16.34
C VAL A 52 8.61 34.23 15.40
N PRO A 53 8.53 35.39 14.71
CA PRO A 53 7.37 35.73 13.87
C PRO A 53 7.23 34.80 12.67
N ALA A 54 6.01 34.28 12.45
CA ALA A 54 5.28 33.94 11.22
C ALA A 54 6.00 33.79 9.84
N ALA A 55 7.26 33.38 9.76
CA ALA A 55 7.97 33.15 8.49
C ALA A 55 7.60 31.82 7.78
N SER A 56 6.63 31.06 8.31
CA SER A 56 6.40 29.66 7.95
C SER A 56 5.36 29.40 6.86
N GLU A 57 4.59 30.40 6.41
CA GLU A 57 3.56 30.18 5.38
C GLU A 57 4.09 30.33 3.94
N GLN A 58 4.97 31.30 3.68
CA GLN A 58 5.57 31.50 2.34
C GLN A 58 6.67 30.49 1.98
N ALA A 59 7.26 29.81 2.98
CA ALA A 59 8.27 28.77 2.76
C ALA A 59 7.69 27.47 2.17
N ARG A 60 6.37 27.23 2.33
CA ARG A 60 5.70 26.01 1.84
C ARG A 60 5.58 25.93 0.31
N PRO A 61 5.15 26.99 -0.42
CA PRO A 61 5.05 26.93 -1.88
C PRO A 61 6.40 26.71 -2.58
N LEU A 62 7.47 27.40 -2.13
CA LEU A 62 8.81 27.26 -2.71
C LEU A 62 9.39 25.85 -2.49
N ALA A 63 9.15 25.26 -1.32
CA ALA A 63 9.53 23.87 -1.04
C ALA A 63 8.81 22.87 -1.95
N LEU A 64 7.53 23.09 -2.24
CA LEU A 64 6.73 22.22 -3.10
C LEU A 64 7.15 22.30 -4.58
N VAL A 65 7.46 23.52 -5.07
CA VAL A 65 8.03 23.70 -6.42
C VAL A 65 9.39 23.01 -6.53
N GLY A 66 10.25 23.16 -5.51
CA GLY A 66 11.54 22.46 -5.45
C GLY A 66 11.40 20.94 -5.49
N GLU A 67 10.42 20.39 -4.79
CA GLU A 67 10.12 18.95 -4.78
C GLU A 67 9.65 18.46 -6.16
N ILE A 68 8.73 19.18 -6.82
CA ILE A 68 8.24 18.83 -8.17
C ILE A 68 9.38 18.89 -9.20
N VAL A 69 10.16 19.97 -9.19
CA VAL A 69 11.30 20.13 -10.11
C VAL A 69 12.35 19.04 -9.86
N GLY A 70 12.57 18.67 -8.60
CA GLY A 70 13.45 17.56 -8.22
C GLY A 70 12.98 16.22 -8.79
N TYR A 71 11.69 15.90 -8.65
CA TYR A 71 11.14 14.66 -9.23
C TYR A 71 11.19 14.66 -10.76
N LEU A 72 10.87 15.79 -11.40
CA LEU A 72 10.93 15.91 -12.86
C LEU A 72 12.36 15.72 -13.36
N GLY A 73 13.34 16.35 -12.71
CA GLY A 73 14.76 16.18 -13.02
C GLY A 73 15.22 14.73 -12.88
N ALA A 74 14.81 14.04 -11.82
CA ALA A 74 15.12 12.62 -11.63
C ALA A 74 14.53 11.74 -12.73
N VAL A 75 13.27 11.98 -13.14
CA VAL A 75 12.63 11.26 -14.24
C VAL A 75 13.37 11.49 -15.56
N LEU A 76 13.74 12.73 -15.87
CA LEU A 76 14.50 13.07 -17.07
C LEU A 76 15.87 12.40 -17.09
N ILE A 77 16.58 12.36 -15.96
CA ILE A 77 17.85 11.64 -15.83
C ILE A 77 17.64 10.14 -16.07
N ILE A 78 16.62 9.53 -15.47
CA ILE A 78 16.32 8.09 -15.66
C ILE A 78 16.04 7.81 -17.14
N VAL A 79 15.24 8.64 -17.81
CA VAL A 79 14.92 8.47 -19.25
C VAL A 79 16.18 8.62 -20.10
N ALA A 80 16.98 9.66 -19.87
CA ALA A 80 18.21 9.91 -20.62
C ALA A 80 19.23 8.77 -20.44
N VAL A 81 19.44 8.32 -19.20
CA VAL A 81 20.31 7.19 -18.88
C VAL A 81 19.78 5.92 -19.53
N SER A 82 18.48 5.63 -19.42
CA SER A 82 17.87 4.44 -20.05
C SER A 82 18.02 4.44 -21.56
N PHE A 83 17.88 5.60 -22.20
CA PHE A 83 18.06 5.74 -23.64
C PHE A 83 19.52 5.55 -24.06
N LEU A 84 20.45 6.18 -23.34
CA LEU A 84 21.89 6.03 -23.59
C LEU A 84 22.31 4.58 -23.42
N LEU A 85 21.93 3.96 -22.31
CA LEU A 85 22.19 2.56 -22.03
C LEU A 85 21.56 1.67 -23.09
N GLY A 86 20.30 1.88 -23.46
CA GLY A 86 19.63 1.08 -24.48
C GLY A 86 20.35 1.06 -25.83
N ARG A 87 21.05 2.14 -26.19
CA ARG A 87 21.86 2.20 -27.41
C ARG A 87 23.25 1.59 -27.26
N THR A 88 23.95 1.85 -26.15
CA THR A 88 25.35 1.43 -25.99
C THR A 88 25.52 0.09 -25.31
N TRP A 89 24.47 -0.46 -24.67
CA TRP A 89 24.56 -1.66 -23.85
C TRP A 89 25.13 -2.84 -24.64
N GLY A 90 24.65 -3.03 -25.88
CA GLY A 90 25.11 -4.06 -26.80
C GLY A 90 26.61 -4.05 -27.05
N ASP A 91 27.23 -2.87 -27.10
CA ASP A 91 28.65 -2.68 -27.42
C ASP A 91 29.57 -2.83 -26.19
N ILE A 92 29.02 -2.77 -24.97
CA ILE A 92 29.80 -2.91 -23.73
C ILE A 92 30.05 -4.40 -23.47
N PRO A 93 31.30 -4.84 -23.27
CA PRO A 93 31.59 -6.22 -22.91
C PRO A 93 30.97 -6.59 -21.55
N THR A 94 30.68 -7.88 -21.32
CA THR A 94 30.02 -8.38 -20.10
C THR A 94 30.69 -7.86 -18.82
N VAL A 95 32.03 -7.86 -18.75
CA VAL A 95 32.78 -7.35 -17.59
C VAL A 95 32.49 -5.86 -17.35
N GLY A 96 32.38 -5.06 -18.42
CA GLY A 96 32.00 -3.65 -18.33
C GLY A 96 30.57 -3.46 -17.83
N ARG A 97 29.63 -4.29 -18.30
CA ARG A 97 28.23 -4.27 -17.84
C ARG A 97 28.12 -4.58 -16.34
N ILE A 98 28.81 -5.63 -15.87
CA ILE A 98 28.91 -5.96 -14.44
C ILE A 98 29.57 -4.81 -13.68
N GLY A 99 30.67 -4.28 -14.21
CA GLY A 99 31.42 -3.16 -13.63
C GLY A 99 30.63 -1.85 -13.53
N ILE A 100 29.53 -1.69 -14.27
CA ILE A 100 28.61 -0.55 -14.16
C ILE A 100 27.49 -0.85 -13.15
N VAL A 101 26.83 -2.01 -13.27
CA VAL A 101 25.64 -2.32 -12.47
C VAL A 101 26.01 -2.63 -11.01
N ALA A 102 27.10 -3.37 -10.77
CA ALA A 102 27.51 -3.71 -9.41
C ALA A 102 27.79 -2.49 -8.50
N PRO A 103 28.62 -1.50 -8.90
CA PRO A 103 28.83 -0.31 -8.07
C PRO A 103 27.59 0.57 -7.98
N LEU A 104 26.73 0.63 -9.01
CA LEU A 104 25.46 1.33 -8.91
C LEU A 104 24.55 0.70 -7.85
N THR A 105 24.41 -0.63 -7.86
CA THR A 105 23.67 -1.38 -6.83
C THR A 105 24.24 -1.11 -5.44
N ALA A 106 25.56 -1.18 -5.28
CA ALA A 106 26.22 -0.93 -4.00
C ALA A 106 26.02 0.52 -3.52
N LEU A 107 26.17 1.50 -4.40
CA LEU A 107 25.98 2.91 -4.09
C LEU A 107 24.54 3.19 -3.64
N VAL A 108 23.55 2.68 -4.37
CA VAL A 108 22.13 2.85 -4.04
C VAL A 108 21.79 2.13 -2.73
N ALA A 109 22.33 0.94 -2.49
CA ALA A 109 22.15 0.20 -1.24
C ALA A 109 22.73 0.95 -0.04
N VAL A 110 23.97 1.45 -0.16
CA VAL A 110 24.65 2.21 0.89
C VAL A 110 23.93 3.54 1.14
N ALA A 111 23.57 4.28 0.09
CA ALA A 111 22.82 5.53 0.22
C ALA A 111 21.46 5.31 0.90
N GLY A 112 20.73 4.25 0.52
CA GLY A 112 19.48 3.85 1.17
C GLY A 112 19.68 3.49 2.64
N ALA A 113 20.75 2.75 2.96
CA ALA A 113 21.07 2.36 4.32
C ALA A 113 21.51 3.54 5.20
N LEU A 114 22.24 4.52 4.64
CA LEU A 114 22.63 5.76 5.33
C LEU A 114 21.42 6.68 5.54
N ALA A 115 20.60 6.90 4.51
CA ALA A 115 19.37 7.69 4.61
C ALA A 115 18.41 7.10 5.66
N ALA A 116 18.38 5.76 5.78
CA ALA A 116 17.60 5.05 6.79
C ALA A 116 18.02 5.37 8.24
N ARG A 117 19.23 5.88 8.49
CA ARG A 117 19.70 6.26 9.84
C ARG A 117 19.17 7.63 10.27
N SER A 118 18.74 8.48 9.34
CA SER A 118 18.22 9.81 9.65
C SER A 118 16.82 9.76 10.24
N ALA A 119 16.52 10.51 11.30
CA ALA A 119 15.18 10.60 11.87
C ALA A 119 14.21 11.45 11.02
N ALA A 120 14.72 12.20 10.03
CA ALA A 120 13.90 13.10 9.22
C ALA A 120 12.91 12.34 8.32
N GLY A 121 11.64 12.76 8.33
CA GLY A 121 10.58 12.16 7.51
C GLY A 121 10.91 12.04 6.01
N PRO A 122 11.42 13.09 5.35
CA PRO A 122 11.84 13.01 3.95
C PRO A 122 12.95 11.98 3.69
N ALA A 123 13.96 11.93 4.57
CA ALA A 123 15.06 10.96 4.45
C ALA A 123 14.57 9.50 4.59
N GLN A 124 13.57 9.26 5.44
CA GLN A 124 12.94 7.94 5.58
C GLN A 124 12.19 7.48 4.33
N ARG A 125 11.53 8.42 3.62
CA ARG A 125 10.87 8.13 2.33
C ARG A 125 11.90 7.79 1.27
N LEU A 126 12.93 8.64 1.14
CA LEU A 126 14.05 8.40 0.23
C LEU A 126 14.72 7.05 0.50
N ALA A 127 14.99 6.71 1.76
CA ALA A 127 15.56 5.42 2.14
C ALA A 127 14.69 4.24 1.66
N SER A 128 13.37 4.35 1.76
CA SER A 128 12.46 3.29 1.31
C SER A 128 12.49 3.11 -0.21
N VAL A 129 12.59 4.21 -0.96
CA VAL A 129 12.72 4.19 -2.43
C VAL A 129 14.07 3.62 -2.85
N LEU A 130 15.18 4.07 -2.24
CA LEU A 130 16.53 3.58 -2.56
C LEU A 130 16.69 2.09 -2.23
N LEU A 131 16.13 1.63 -1.11
CA LEU A 131 16.15 0.21 -0.76
C LEU A 131 15.26 -0.63 -1.69
N LEU A 132 14.12 -0.11 -2.15
CA LEU A 132 13.33 -0.77 -3.20
C LEU A 132 14.11 -0.83 -4.53
N ALA A 133 14.76 0.27 -4.92
CA ALA A 133 15.62 0.30 -6.10
C ALA A 133 16.77 -0.70 -5.99
N THR A 134 17.32 -0.91 -4.79
CA THR A 134 18.34 -1.94 -4.52
C THR A 134 17.83 -3.35 -4.87
N VAL A 135 16.58 -3.67 -4.57
CA VAL A 135 15.97 -4.97 -4.95
C VAL A 135 15.91 -5.10 -6.46
N GLY A 136 15.45 -4.07 -7.18
CA GLY A 136 15.41 -4.07 -8.65
C GLY A 136 16.80 -4.19 -9.29
N LEU A 137 17.75 -3.40 -8.81
CA LEU A 137 19.15 -3.43 -9.27
C LEU A 137 19.84 -4.77 -8.96
N THR A 138 19.47 -5.45 -7.87
CA THR A 138 19.93 -6.81 -7.59
C THR A 138 19.42 -7.79 -8.65
N GLY A 139 18.14 -7.68 -9.03
CA GLY A 139 17.57 -8.48 -10.11
C GLY A 139 18.31 -8.24 -11.44
N TRP A 140 18.57 -6.98 -11.77
CA TRP A 140 19.31 -6.62 -12.99
C TRP A 140 20.76 -7.11 -12.98
N LEU A 141 21.49 -6.93 -11.87
CA LEU A 141 22.85 -7.45 -11.73
C LEU A 141 22.88 -8.98 -11.88
N THR A 142 21.93 -9.66 -11.24
CA THR A 142 21.81 -11.12 -11.30
C THR A 142 21.50 -11.57 -12.73
N TRP A 143 20.65 -10.83 -13.46
CA TRP A 143 20.39 -11.09 -14.88
C TRP A 143 21.66 -10.98 -15.72
N VAL A 144 22.45 -9.91 -15.56
CA VAL A 144 23.72 -9.75 -16.30
C VAL A 144 24.67 -10.92 -16.03
N ILE A 145 24.79 -11.35 -14.78
CA ILE A 145 25.67 -12.47 -14.41
C ILE A 145 25.13 -13.80 -14.96
N ALA A 146 23.84 -14.08 -14.74
CA ALA A 146 23.20 -15.32 -15.15
C ALA A 146 23.19 -15.50 -16.67
N ASP A 147 22.73 -14.50 -17.41
CA ASP A 147 22.55 -14.53 -18.86
C ASP A 147 23.90 -14.41 -19.60
N GLN A 148 24.75 -13.46 -19.20
CA GLN A 148 25.88 -13.06 -20.05
C GLN A 148 27.24 -13.58 -19.57
N ALA A 149 27.40 -13.88 -18.29
CA ALA A 149 28.66 -14.39 -17.75
C ALA A 149 28.66 -15.91 -17.61
N ILE A 150 27.54 -16.48 -17.13
CA ILE A 150 27.38 -17.92 -16.91
C ILE A 150 26.69 -18.60 -18.09
N GLY A 151 25.80 -17.89 -18.81
CA GLY A 151 25.03 -18.47 -19.90
C GLY A 151 23.96 -19.45 -19.41
N LEU A 152 23.31 -19.14 -18.28
CA LEU A 152 22.21 -19.95 -17.76
C LEU A 152 21.04 -19.93 -18.74
N GLU A 153 20.38 -21.09 -18.88
CA GLU A 153 19.11 -21.19 -19.58
C GLU A 153 18.06 -20.25 -18.95
N GLU A 154 17.03 -19.89 -19.73
CA GLU A 154 16.03 -18.88 -19.36
C GLU A 154 15.40 -19.15 -17.98
N ARG A 155 14.94 -20.38 -17.72
CA ARG A 155 14.27 -20.72 -16.46
C ARG A 155 15.22 -20.72 -15.25
N PRO A 156 16.37 -21.43 -15.25
CA PRO A 156 17.37 -21.29 -14.19
C PRO A 156 17.83 -19.84 -13.96
N GLY A 157 18.00 -19.06 -15.03
CA GLY A 157 18.33 -17.63 -14.96
C GLY A 157 17.25 -16.82 -14.23
N LEU A 158 15.98 -17.01 -14.58
CA LEU A 158 14.85 -16.36 -13.91
C LEU A 158 14.71 -16.77 -12.44
N ILE A 159 15.00 -18.03 -12.09
CA ILE A 159 15.03 -18.48 -10.69
C ILE A 159 16.15 -17.77 -9.93
N ALA A 160 17.35 -17.65 -10.51
CA ALA A 160 18.46 -16.94 -9.90
C ALA A 160 18.10 -15.46 -9.67
N ILE A 161 17.53 -14.79 -10.67
CA ILE A 161 17.10 -13.38 -10.60
C ILE A 161 16.07 -13.17 -9.49
N THR A 162 14.95 -13.88 -9.55
CA THR A 162 13.86 -13.72 -8.58
C THR A 162 14.29 -14.17 -7.18
N GLY A 163 15.10 -15.23 -7.07
CA GLY A 163 15.67 -15.69 -5.80
C GLY A 163 16.57 -14.66 -5.14
N ALA A 164 17.50 -14.04 -5.89
CA ALA A 164 18.35 -12.98 -5.39
C ALA A 164 17.54 -11.76 -4.93
N MET A 165 16.52 -11.37 -5.71
CA MET A 165 15.59 -10.29 -5.34
C MET A 165 14.83 -10.62 -4.05
N THR A 166 14.33 -11.85 -3.89
CA THR A 166 13.63 -12.31 -2.67
C THR A 166 14.54 -12.28 -1.45
N VAL A 167 15.79 -12.74 -1.57
CA VAL A 167 16.76 -12.71 -0.47
C VAL A 167 17.03 -11.28 -0.03
N VAL A 168 17.31 -10.37 -0.98
CA VAL A 168 17.58 -8.96 -0.66
C VAL A 168 16.34 -8.26 -0.10
N ALA A 169 15.16 -8.44 -0.70
CA ALA A 169 13.92 -7.84 -0.22
C ALA A 169 13.54 -8.37 1.19
N GLY A 170 13.71 -9.67 1.43
CA GLY A 170 13.51 -10.30 2.73
C GLY A 170 14.48 -9.78 3.79
N GLY A 171 15.77 -9.63 3.45
CA GLY A 171 16.78 -9.03 4.32
C GLY A 171 16.48 -7.57 4.66
N ILE A 172 16.10 -6.76 3.66
CA ILE A 172 15.67 -5.37 3.85
C ILE A 172 14.44 -5.31 4.74
N TYR A 173 13.44 -6.18 4.54
CA TYR A 173 12.23 -6.21 5.36
C TYR A 173 12.53 -6.65 6.81
N ALA A 174 13.38 -7.64 7.00
CA ALA A 174 13.81 -8.11 8.32
C ALA A 174 14.55 -7.00 9.09
N TRP A 175 15.40 -6.24 8.40
CA TRP A 175 16.09 -5.08 8.97
C TRP A 175 15.15 -3.87 9.18
N ARG A 176 14.23 -3.64 8.24
CA ARG A 176 13.28 -2.53 8.22
C ARG A 176 11.87 -3.01 7.91
N ARG A 177 11.08 -3.16 8.98
CA ARG A 177 9.65 -3.51 8.92
C ARG A 177 8.77 -2.36 8.43
N ARG A 178 9.00 -1.92 7.19
CA ARG A 178 8.29 -0.83 6.50
C ARG A 178 7.42 -1.38 5.37
N ALA A 179 6.38 -0.61 5.03
CA ALA A 179 5.39 -0.96 4.01
C ALA A 179 6.00 -1.38 2.66
N LEU A 180 6.84 -0.53 2.07
CA LEU A 180 7.44 -0.80 0.77
C LEU A 180 8.37 -2.02 0.78
N ALA A 181 9.16 -2.20 1.84
CA ALA A 181 10.02 -3.38 1.99
C ALA A 181 9.18 -4.67 2.09
N GLN A 182 8.04 -4.61 2.80
CA GLN A 182 7.13 -5.74 2.90
C GLN A 182 6.48 -6.08 1.56
N LEU A 183 6.05 -5.08 0.79
CA LEU A 183 5.50 -5.28 -0.56
C LEU A 183 6.55 -5.83 -1.52
N ALA A 184 7.79 -5.35 -1.44
CA ALA A 184 8.90 -5.89 -2.22
C ALA A 184 9.15 -7.36 -1.88
N ALA A 185 9.18 -7.71 -0.59
CA ALA A 185 9.38 -9.09 -0.15
C ALA A 185 8.24 -10.01 -0.63
N LEU A 186 6.97 -9.58 -0.48
CA LEU A 186 5.82 -10.33 -0.96
C LEU A 186 5.83 -10.48 -2.48
N GLY A 187 6.07 -9.40 -3.22
CA GLY A 187 6.05 -9.40 -4.68
C GLY A 187 7.18 -10.23 -5.30
N THR A 188 8.40 -10.12 -4.77
CA THR A 188 9.53 -10.93 -5.25
C THR A 188 9.36 -12.41 -4.91
N LEU A 189 8.83 -12.74 -3.73
CA LEU A 189 8.51 -14.12 -3.38
C LEU A 189 7.40 -14.70 -4.27
N ALA A 190 6.36 -13.92 -4.59
CA ALA A 190 5.32 -14.32 -5.53
C ALA A 190 5.89 -14.54 -6.96
N ALA A 191 6.80 -13.67 -7.41
CA ALA A 191 7.50 -13.82 -8.69
C ALA A 191 8.39 -15.07 -8.71
N LEU A 192 9.11 -15.36 -7.63
CA LEU A 192 9.90 -16.59 -7.51
C LEU A 192 9.00 -17.84 -7.61
N LEU A 193 7.86 -17.86 -6.89
CA LEU A 193 6.90 -18.94 -7.01
C LEU A 193 6.36 -19.07 -8.45
N ALA A 194 6.13 -17.96 -9.14
CA ALA A 194 5.69 -17.96 -10.53
C ALA A 194 6.70 -18.64 -11.45
N VAL A 195 7.99 -18.32 -11.33
CA VAL A 195 9.03 -18.94 -12.16
C VAL A 195 9.24 -20.42 -11.79
N VAL A 196 9.23 -20.75 -10.50
CA VAL A 196 9.46 -22.12 -10.03
C VAL A 196 8.30 -23.03 -10.44
N LEU A 197 7.06 -22.57 -10.31
CA LEU A 197 5.85 -23.35 -10.60
C LEU A 197 5.30 -23.13 -12.00
N ALA A 198 5.95 -22.29 -12.82
CA ALA A 198 5.56 -22.09 -14.21
C ALA A 198 5.52 -23.45 -14.94
N PRO A 199 4.40 -23.79 -15.60
CA PRO A 199 4.31 -25.01 -16.37
C PRO A 199 5.23 -24.92 -17.59
N SER A 200 6.10 -25.91 -17.78
CA SER A 200 7.01 -25.97 -18.94
C SER A 200 6.29 -26.28 -20.25
N ASP A 201 5.15 -26.98 -20.18
CA ASP A 201 4.48 -27.55 -21.36
C ASP A 201 3.09 -26.93 -21.60
N GLY A 202 2.82 -25.74 -21.06
CA GLY A 202 1.46 -25.14 -21.12
C GLY A 202 0.40 -25.90 -20.31
N ARG A 203 0.82 -26.74 -19.35
CA ARG A 203 -0.04 -27.42 -18.38
C ARG A 203 -0.79 -26.42 -17.51
N SER A 204 -1.83 -26.89 -16.83
CA SER A 204 -2.70 -26.09 -15.96
C SER A 204 -1.94 -25.14 -15.01
N SER A 205 -2.41 -23.91 -14.93
CA SER A 205 -1.95 -22.85 -14.02
C SER A 205 -2.46 -23.02 -12.58
N VAL A 206 -3.27 -24.05 -12.31
CA VAL A 206 -3.83 -24.35 -10.97
C VAL A 206 -2.75 -24.44 -9.87
N PRO A 207 -1.60 -25.13 -10.04
CA PRO A 207 -0.59 -25.18 -8.98
C PRO A 207 -0.04 -23.81 -8.60
N LEU A 208 0.21 -22.95 -9.61
CA LEU A 208 0.67 -21.59 -9.40
C LEU A 208 -0.40 -20.74 -8.70
N ALA A 209 -1.66 -20.83 -9.15
CA ALA A 209 -2.80 -20.16 -8.54
C ALA A 209 -2.96 -20.51 -7.06
N LEU A 210 -2.89 -21.81 -6.73
CA LEU A 210 -2.96 -22.28 -5.35
C LEU A 210 -1.76 -21.82 -4.52
N ALA A 211 -0.55 -21.80 -5.09
CA ALA A 211 0.63 -21.32 -4.40
C ALA A 211 0.56 -19.81 -4.08
N TRP A 212 0.12 -18.98 -5.03
CA TRP A 212 -0.14 -17.56 -4.79
C TRP A 212 -1.24 -17.35 -3.75
N THR A 213 -2.30 -18.15 -3.83
CA THR A 213 -3.40 -18.12 -2.86
C THR A 213 -2.91 -18.45 -1.45
N ALA A 214 -2.18 -19.55 -1.30
CA ALA A 214 -1.60 -19.98 -0.04
C ALA A 214 -0.61 -18.94 0.52
N LEU A 215 0.25 -18.36 -0.33
CA LEU A 215 1.19 -17.31 0.07
C LEU A 215 0.44 -16.06 0.57
N GLY A 216 -0.56 -15.59 -0.16
CA GLY A 216 -1.37 -14.44 0.22
C GLY A 216 -2.10 -14.66 1.56
N LEU A 217 -2.72 -15.83 1.73
CA LEU A 217 -3.38 -16.23 2.98
C LEU A 217 -2.40 -16.37 4.14
N ALA A 218 -1.22 -16.94 3.92
CA ALA A 218 -0.18 -17.02 4.93
C ALA A 218 0.27 -15.61 5.38
N TRP A 219 0.38 -14.67 4.44
CA TRP A 219 0.71 -13.28 4.74
C TRP A 219 -0.37 -12.60 5.58
N VAL A 220 -1.65 -12.81 5.25
CA VAL A 220 -2.80 -12.35 6.04
C VAL A 220 -2.77 -12.97 7.44
N GLY A 221 -2.55 -14.28 7.55
CA GLY A 221 -2.47 -14.99 8.83
C GLY A 221 -1.34 -14.49 9.71
N LEU A 222 -0.14 -14.26 9.14
CA LEU A 222 0.99 -13.69 9.87
C LEU A 222 0.71 -12.25 10.34
N ALA A 223 -0.07 -11.47 9.59
CA ALA A 223 -0.54 -10.14 10.01
C ALA A 223 -1.51 -10.24 11.19
N MET A 224 -2.45 -11.19 11.15
CA MET A 224 -3.43 -11.42 12.19
C MET A 224 -2.79 -11.82 13.53
N VAL A 225 -1.68 -12.56 13.48
CA VAL A 225 -0.89 -12.96 14.67
C VAL A 225 0.14 -11.89 15.07
N GLY A 226 0.17 -10.74 14.38
CA GLY A 226 1.06 -9.62 14.70
C GLY A 226 2.55 -9.87 14.37
N ARG A 227 2.85 -10.87 13.53
CA ARG A 227 4.22 -11.19 13.11
C ARG A 227 4.74 -10.28 12.01
N LEU A 228 3.84 -9.66 11.24
CA LEU A 228 4.16 -8.71 10.17
C LEU A 228 3.75 -7.29 10.55
N ALA A 229 4.67 -6.35 10.33
CA ALA A 229 4.41 -4.92 10.44
C ALA A 229 4.88 -4.21 9.16
N PRO A 230 4.10 -3.24 8.64
CA PRO A 230 2.77 -2.81 9.09
C PRO A 230 1.65 -3.81 8.73
N ALA A 231 0.77 -4.13 9.69
CA ALA A 231 -0.30 -5.12 9.49
C ALA A 231 -1.25 -4.77 8.33
N GLY A 232 -1.57 -3.48 8.13
CA GLY A 232 -2.47 -3.07 7.05
C GLY A 232 -1.96 -3.43 5.65
N VAL A 233 -0.65 -3.27 5.42
CA VAL A 233 0.00 -3.64 4.14
C VAL A 233 -0.03 -5.15 3.95
N ALA A 234 0.18 -5.89 5.03
CA ALA A 234 0.12 -7.34 5.04
C ALA A 234 -1.27 -7.87 4.67
N LEU A 235 -2.32 -7.29 5.28
CA LEU A 235 -3.71 -7.66 5.04
C LEU A 235 -4.15 -7.33 3.61
N ILE A 236 -3.86 -6.12 3.14
CA ILE A 236 -4.24 -5.68 1.79
C ILE A 236 -3.43 -6.44 0.74
N GLY A 237 -2.10 -6.45 0.84
CA GLY A 237 -1.22 -7.10 -0.13
C GLY A 237 -1.42 -8.62 -0.18
N GLY A 238 -1.50 -9.27 0.99
CA GLY A 238 -1.76 -10.71 1.08
C GLY A 238 -3.15 -11.08 0.58
N GLY A 239 -4.18 -10.29 0.92
CA GLY A 239 -5.54 -10.50 0.43
C GLY A 239 -5.64 -10.33 -1.10
N LEU A 240 -5.02 -9.30 -1.67
CA LEU A 240 -4.97 -9.09 -3.12
C LEU A 240 -4.21 -10.21 -3.82
N LEU A 241 -3.07 -10.64 -3.29
CA LEU A 241 -2.32 -11.76 -3.87
C LEU A 241 -3.16 -13.05 -3.83
N ALA A 242 -3.91 -13.28 -2.75
CA ALA A 242 -4.72 -14.46 -2.62
C ALA A 242 -5.89 -14.49 -3.62
N THR A 243 -6.57 -13.36 -3.82
CA THR A 243 -7.67 -13.27 -4.81
C THR A 243 -7.15 -13.30 -6.24
N GLN A 244 -6.00 -12.68 -6.54
CA GLN A 244 -5.35 -12.72 -7.85
C GLN A 244 -4.85 -14.12 -8.22
N GLY A 245 -4.33 -14.88 -7.25
CA GLY A 245 -3.91 -16.28 -7.46
C GLY A 245 -5.04 -17.11 -8.06
N LEU A 246 -6.21 -17.13 -7.41
CA LEU A 246 -7.38 -17.87 -7.90
C LEU A 246 -7.93 -17.31 -9.23
N GLN A 247 -7.86 -16.00 -9.44
CA GLN A 247 -8.29 -15.38 -10.70
C GLN A 247 -7.43 -15.82 -11.89
N ASN A 248 -6.12 -16.00 -11.71
CA ASN A 248 -5.25 -16.44 -12.80
C ASN A 248 -5.61 -17.84 -13.32
N ALA A 249 -5.95 -18.78 -12.43
CA ALA A 249 -6.43 -20.10 -12.85
C ALA A 249 -7.85 -20.08 -13.42
N ALA A 250 -8.57 -18.95 -13.33
CA ALA A 250 -9.83 -18.82 -14.05
C ALA A 250 -9.61 -18.80 -15.57
N PHE A 251 -8.42 -18.50 -16.10
CA PHE A 251 -8.20 -18.52 -17.55
C PHE A 251 -7.94 -19.91 -18.13
N ASP A 252 -7.77 -20.93 -17.28
CA ASP A 252 -7.60 -22.32 -17.74
C ASP A 252 -8.93 -22.92 -18.23
N ASP A 253 -8.82 -23.70 -19.30
CA ASP A 253 -9.92 -24.53 -19.83
C ASP A 253 -10.26 -25.66 -18.83
N GLY A 254 -11.56 -25.90 -18.63
CA GLY A 254 -12.09 -26.95 -17.76
C GLY A 254 -12.12 -26.65 -16.26
N THR A 255 -11.19 -25.83 -15.73
CA THR A 255 -11.13 -25.53 -14.28
C THR A 255 -11.60 -24.13 -13.90
N GLY A 256 -11.66 -23.21 -14.87
CA GLY A 256 -11.77 -21.82 -14.47
C GLY A 256 -13.10 -21.40 -13.83
N THR A 257 -14.22 -22.11 -14.07
CA THR A 257 -15.50 -21.80 -13.40
C THR A 257 -15.43 -22.04 -11.89
N TRP A 258 -14.88 -23.16 -11.45
CA TRP A 258 -14.78 -23.47 -10.02
C TRP A 258 -13.70 -22.63 -9.33
N MET A 259 -12.60 -22.31 -10.04
CA MET A 259 -11.56 -21.41 -9.51
C MET A 259 -12.11 -20.00 -9.28
N LEU A 260 -12.92 -19.51 -10.21
CA LEU A 260 -13.56 -18.21 -10.09
C LEU A 260 -14.66 -18.20 -9.01
N ALA A 261 -15.44 -19.28 -8.87
CA ALA A 261 -16.37 -19.42 -7.76
C ALA A 261 -15.64 -19.42 -6.39
N LEU A 262 -14.48 -20.10 -6.30
CA LEU A 262 -13.63 -20.09 -5.12
C LEU A 262 -13.05 -18.70 -4.84
N GLN A 263 -12.66 -17.97 -5.88
CA GLN A 263 -12.20 -16.59 -5.79
C GLN A 263 -13.28 -15.67 -5.21
N VAL A 264 -14.52 -15.75 -5.71
CA VAL A 264 -15.65 -14.96 -5.22
C VAL A 264 -15.97 -15.34 -3.77
N ALA A 265 -16.00 -16.64 -3.45
CA ALA A 265 -16.24 -17.12 -2.10
C ALA A 265 -15.18 -16.60 -1.11
N LEU A 266 -13.89 -16.63 -1.50
CA LEU A 266 -12.80 -16.08 -0.71
C LEU A 266 -12.98 -14.57 -0.49
N ALA A 267 -13.30 -13.83 -1.54
CA ALA A 267 -13.48 -12.38 -1.49
C ALA A 267 -14.66 -11.97 -0.59
N VAL A 268 -15.80 -12.68 -0.69
CA VAL A 268 -16.94 -12.52 0.22
C VAL A 268 -16.55 -12.86 1.67
N GLY A 269 -15.79 -13.95 1.86
CA GLY A 269 -15.25 -14.34 3.16
C GLY A 269 -14.39 -13.24 3.79
N MET A 270 -13.53 -12.58 3.01
CA MET A 270 -12.73 -11.43 3.47
C MET A 270 -13.62 -10.26 3.91
N VAL A 271 -14.65 -9.91 3.13
CA VAL A 271 -15.59 -8.83 3.49
C VAL A 271 -16.36 -9.19 4.77
N ALA A 272 -16.83 -10.44 4.90
CA ALA A 272 -17.56 -10.90 6.07
C ALA A 272 -16.66 -10.87 7.33
N VAL A 273 -15.42 -11.36 7.23
CA VAL A 273 -14.45 -11.31 8.34
C VAL A 273 -14.13 -9.86 8.72
N ALA A 274 -13.95 -8.97 7.74
CA ALA A 274 -13.71 -7.54 7.97
C ALA A 274 -14.88 -6.87 8.72
N ALA A 275 -16.12 -7.22 8.35
CA ALA A 275 -17.32 -6.69 9.01
C ALA A 275 -17.48 -7.22 10.45
N LEU A 276 -17.10 -8.47 10.70
CA LEU A 276 -17.22 -9.11 12.02
C LEU A 276 -16.05 -8.77 12.96
N ARG A 277 -14.88 -8.38 12.44
CA ARG A 277 -13.66 -8.16 13.23
C ARG A 277 -13.06 -6.78 12.91
N ARG A 278 -13.29 -5.80 13.79
CA ARG A 278 -12.76 -4.42 13.65
C ARG A 278 -11.26 -4.33 13.31
N PRO A 279 -10.35 -5.13 13.93
CA PRO A 279 -8.92 -5.07 13.59
C PRO A 279 -8.59 -5.49 12.15
N LEU A 280 -9.50 -6.22 11.51
CA LEU A 280 -9.34 -6.78 10.15
C LEU A 280 -10.14 -6.00 9.11
N VAL A 281 -10.61 -4.79 9.45
CA VAL A 281 -11.45 -3.97 8.55
C VAL A 281 -10.79 -3.76 7.19
N LEU A 282 -9.44 -3.73 7.11
CA LEU A 282 -8.71 -3.55 5.87
C LEU A 282 -8.84 -4.71 4.88
N LEU A 283 -9.27 -5.91 5.31
CA LEU A 283 -9.62 -7.00 4.39
C LEU A 283 -10.83 -6.68 3.51
N ILE A 284 -11.61 -5.64 3.85
CA ILE A 284 -12.68 -5.16 2.98
C ILE A 284 -12.17 -4.69 1.62
N ILE A 285 -10.93 -4.18 1.54
CA ILE A 285 -10.34 -3.66 0.29
C ILE A 285 -10.10 -4.81 -0.71
N PRO A 286 -9.27 -5.84 -0.41
CA PRO A 286 -9.09 -6.96 -1.33
C PRO A 286 -10.37 -7.76 -1.54
N GLY A 287 -11.23 -7.88 -0.52
CA GLY A 287 -12.53 -8.55 -0.65
C GLY A 287 -13.46 -7.83 -1.63
N ALA A 288 -13.60 -6.50 -1.52
CA ALA A 288 -14.43 -5.72 -2.41
C ALA A 288 -13.90 -5.74 -3.85
N ILE A 289 -12.59 -5.58 -4.05
CA ILE A 289 -11.94 -5.69 -5.37
C ILE A 289 -12.17 -7.08 -5.96
N GLY A 290 -11.98 -8.13 -5.15
CA GLY A 290 -12.17 -9.52 -5.56
C GLY A 290 -13.62 -9.80 -6.00
N VAL A 291 -14.62 -9.33 -5.25
CA VAL A 291 -16.04 -9.44 -5.60
C VAL A 291 -16.35 -8.66 -6.87
N MET A 292 -15.87 -7.41 -6.97
CA MET A 292 -16.08 -6.52 -8.11
C MET A 292 -15.55 -7.12 -9.41
N GLN A 293 -14.41 -7.81 -9.37
CA GLN A 293 -13.82 -8.45 -10.55
C GLN A 293 -14.41 -9.85 -10.80
N GLY A 294 -14.60 -10.63 -9.75
CA GLY A 294 -14.97 -12.05 -9.84
C GLY A 294 -16.42 -12.29 -10.24
N ILE A 295 -17.37 -11.52 -9.69
CA ILE A 295 -18.80 -11.72 -9.99
C ILE A 295 -19.11 -11.49 -11.48
N PRO A 296 -18.68 -10.38 -12.11
CA PRO A 296 -18.91 -10.16 -13.55
C PRO A 296 -18.34 -11.29 -14.43
N MET A 297 -17.11 -11.73 -14.15
CA MET A 297 -16.47 -12.83 -14.88
C MET A 297 -17.20 -14.17 -14.65
N LEU A 298 -17.74 -14.39 -13.45
CA LEU A 298 -18.43 -15.64 -13.11
C LEU A 298 -19.77 -15.69 -13.79
N ILE A 299 -20.44 -14.54 -13.85
CA ILE A 299 -21.69 -14.37 -14.56
C ILE A 299 -21.52 -14.64 -16.05
N SER A 300 -20.56 -13.97 -16.70
CA SER A 300 -20.35 -14.12 -18.14
C SER A 300 -19.99 -15.55 -18.51
N ARG A 301 -19.31 -16.28 -17.62
CA ARG A 301 -18.95 -17.68 -17.86
C ARG A 301 -20.09 -18.67 -17.64
N LEU A 302 -20.97 -18.42 -16.67
CA LEU A 302 -22.09 -19.30 -16.35
C LEU A 302 -23.28 -19.09 -17.30
N TRP A 303 -23.56 -17.84 -17.67
CA TRP A 303 -24.78 -17.46 -18.39
C TRP A 303 -24.53 -16.86 -19.77
N GLY A 304 -23.26 -16.82 -20.22
CA GLY A 304 -22.89 -16.16 -21.46
C GLY A 304 -23.16 -14.65 -21.42
N ASP A 305 -23.12 -14.03 -22.59
CA ASP A 305 -23.23 -12.57 -22.75
C ASP A 305 -24.68 -12.07 -22.83
N THR A 306 -25.52 -12.51 -21.89
CA THR A 306 -26.95 -12.18 -21.90
C THR A 306 -27.21 -10.87 -21.14
N LEU A 307 -27.66 -9.83 -21.85
CA LEU A 307 -28.02 -8.50 -21.29
C LEU A 307 -28.93 -8.56 -20.05
N ALA A 308 -29.81 -9.57 -19.97
CA ALA A 308 -30.72 -9.76 -18.84
C ALA A 308 -29.98 -9.99 -17.50
N VAL A 309 -28.82 -10.65 -17.52
CA VAL A 309 -28.06 -10.94 -16.29
C VAL A 309 -27.41 -9.68 -15.75
N TRP A 310 -26.86 -8.85 -16.63
CA TRP A 310 -26.33 -7.53 -16.27
C TRP A 310 -27.42 -6.61 -15.70
N GLY A 311 -28.64 -6.67 -16.24
CA GLY A 311 -29.80 -5.99 -15.67
C GLY A 311 -30.12 -6.44 -14.23
N GLY A 312 -30.10 -7.76 -13.97
CA GLY A 312 -30.32 -8.31 -12.62
C GLY A 312 -29.26 -7.89 -11.60
N VAL A 313 -27.99 -7.85 -12.01
CA VAL A 313 -26.88 -7.32 -11.18
C VAL A 313 -27.09 -5.85 -10.85
N LEU A 314 -27.47 -5.04 -11.84
CA LEU A 314 -27.73 -3.61 -11.64
C LEU A 314 -28.85 -3.39 -10.62
N VAL A 315 -29.97 -4.10 -10.76
CA VAL A 315 -31.11 -4.00 -9.83
C VAL A 315 -30.69 -4.41 -8.42
N THR A 316 -29.91 -5.48 -8.29
CA THR A 316 -29.41 -5.96 -6.99
C THR A 316 -28.47 -4.94 -6.35
N GLY A 317 -27.57 -4.35 -7.14
CA GLY A 317 -26.67 -3.28 -6.69
C GLY A 317 -27.43 -2.05 -6.17
N VAL A 318 -28.43 -1.59 -6.92
CA VAL A 318 -29.30 -0.48 -6.50
C VAL A 318 -30.05 -0.80 -5.20
N ALA A 319 -30.57 -2.02 -5.07
CA ALA A 319 -31.25 -2.46 -3.85
C ALA A 319 -30.32 -2.46 -2.63
N LEU A 320 -29.09 -2.96 -2.77
CA LEU A 320 -28.09 -2.96 -1.69
C LEU A 320 -27.71 -1.53 -1.27
N VAL A 321 -27.56 -0.61 -2.22
CA VAL A 321 -27.31 0.82 -1.93
C VAL A 321 -28.48 1.43 -1.16
N ALA A 322 -29.72 1.13 -1.55
CA ALA A 322 -30.90 1.62 -0.86
C ALA A 322 -30.97 1.12 0.59
N VAL A 323 -30.64 -0.16 0.84
CA VAL A 323 -30.56 -0.74 2.18
C VAL A 323 -29.46 -0.05 3.01
N ALA A 324 -28.28 0.16 2.44
CA ALA A 324 -27.17 0.84 3.12
C ALA A 324 -27.56 2.26 3.53
N ILE A 325 -28.19 3.04 2.65
CA ILE A 325 -28.68 4.39 2.95
C ILE A 325 -29.71 4.35 4.10
N ARG A 326 -30.63 3.38 4.08
CA ARG A 326 -31.64 3.22 5.14
C ARG A 326 -31.01 2.90 6.49
N MET A 327 -29.98 2.04 6.53
CA MET A 327 -29.25 1.72 7.75
C MET A 327 -28.51 2.92 8.35
N VAL A 328 -27.92 3.79 7.50
CA VAL A 328 -27.26 5.02 7.95
C VAL A 328 -28.27 6.01 8.53
N ARG A 329 -29.40 6.22 7.84
CA ARG A 329 -30.46 7.13 8.30
C ARG A 329 -31.10 6.67 9.62
N GLY A 330 -31.18 5.37 9.87
CA GLY A 330 -31.76 4.81 11.10
C GLY A 330 -30.94 5.05 12.38
N ARG A 331 -29.62 5.31 12.27
CA ARG A 331 -28.75 5.55 13.44
C ARG A 331 -28.76 7.01 13.94
N GLY A 332 -29.37 7.92 13.19
CA GLY A 332 -29.36 9.36 13.47
C GLY A 332 -30.57 9.89 14.25
N ARG A 333 -31.39 9.06 14.90
CA ARG A 333 -32.43 9.53 15.82
C ARG A 333 -31.92 9.43 17.26
N PRO A 334 -31.48 10.53 17.88
CA PRO A 334 -31.24 10.57 19.31
C PRO A 334 -32.54 10.22 20.03
N LEU A 335 -32.47 9.38 21.06
CA LEU A 335 -33.55 9.26 22.02
C LEU A 335 -33.67 10.62 22.72
N VAL A 336 -34.56 11.47 22.20
CA VAL A 336 -34.97 12.69 22.89
C VAL A 336 -35.70 12.21 24.14
N GLY A 337 -35.02 12.32 25.28
CA GLY A 337 -35.57 11.98 26.58
C GLY A 337 -36.78 12.84 26.88
N HIS A 338 -37.90 12.19 27.15
CA HIS A 338 -38.98 12.78 27.94
C HIS A 338 -38.54 12.75 29.40
N ALA A 339 -38.16 13.92 29.91
CA ALA A 339 -38.22 14.24 31.33
C ALA A 339 -39.59 14.87 31.62
#